data_AF-A0A2V8F1G5-F1
#
_entry.id   AF-A0A2V8F1G5-F1
#
_cell.length_a   1.000
_cell.length_b   1.000
_cell.length_c   1.000
_cell.angle_alpha   90.00
_cell.angle_beta   90.00
_cell.angle_gamma   90.00
#
_symmetry.space_group_name_H-M   'P 1'
#
loop_
_entity.id
_entity.type
_entity.pdbx_description
1 polymer ?
#
loop_
_entity_poly.entity_id
_entity_poly.type
_entity_poly.pdbx_seq_one_letter_code
_entity_poly.pdbx_strand_id
1 'polypeptide(L)' 'MSKLTGSHKATQFTESVIREMTRLNELYGGVNLSQGFPDFPAPAAVKQAACEA' A
#
# COMPACT_ATOMS: atom_id res chain seq x y z
N MET A 1 13.12 17.53 -25.98
CA MET A 1 12.01 17.35 -25.03
C MET A 1 12.61 16.94 -23.69
N SER A 2 12.59 17.82 -22.69
CA SER A 2 13.09 17.48 -21.35
C SER A 2 12.14 16.45 -20.75
N LYS A 3 12.62 15.23 -20.48
CA LYS A 3 11.87 14.25 -19.69
C LYS A 3 11.61 14.90 -18.35
N LEU A 4 10.34 15.06 -17.95
CA LEU A 4 10.02 15.47 -16.59
C LEU A 4 10.56 14.41 -15.65
N THR A 5 11.73 14.65 -15.08
CA THR A 5 12.23 13.93 -13.92
C THR A 5 11.64 14.60 -12.69
N GLY A 6 11.17 13.82 -11.72
CA GLY A 6 10.70 14.35 -10.44
C GLY A 6 11.77 15.23 -9.75
N SER A 7 11.39 15.90 -8.66
CA SER A 7 12.36 16.71 -7.91
C SER A 7 13.58 15.87 -7.51
N HIS A 8 14.76 16.50 -7.41
CA HIS A 8 15.99 15.82 -6.98
C HIS A 8 15.83 15.10 -5.63
N LYS A 9 14.99 15.63 -4.73
CA LYS A 9 14.69 14.97 -3.46
C LYS A 9 13.88 13.68 -3.66
N ALA A 10 12.93 13.68 -4.59
CA ALA A 10 12.15 12.49 -4.89
C ALA A 10 13.00 11.36 -5.51
N THR A 11 14.07 11.69 -6.24
CA THR A 11 14.97 10.69 -6.84
C THR A 11 15.89 10.01 -5.83
N GLN A 12 15.91 10.44 -4.57
CA GLN A 12 16.73 9.83 -3.51
C GLN A 12 16.02 8.67 -2.79
N PHE A 13 14.70 8.52 -2.95
CA PHE A 13 13.97 7.41 -2.36
C PHE A 13 14.30 6.09 -3.08
N THR A 14 14.64 5.06 -2.30
CA THR A 14 14.86 3.70 -2.79
C THR A 14 13.61 2.84 -2.62
N GLU A 15 13.68 1.57 -3.04
CA GLU A 15 12.59 0.62 -2.82
C GLU A 15 12.22 0.52 -1.32
N SER A 16 10.92 0.52 -1.04
CA SER A 16 10.43 0.25 0.32
C SER A 16 10.49 -1.24 0.60
N VAL A 17 11.20 -1.63 1.66
CA VAL A 17 11.30 -3.03 2.11
C VAL A 17 9.91 -3.65 2.34
N ILE A 18 8.97 -2.90 2.92
CA ILE A 18 7.60 -3.37 3.16
C ILE A 18 6.93 -3.72 1.82
N ARG A 19 7.11 -2.86 0.81
CA ARG A 19 6.52 -3.08 -0.52
C ARG A 19 7.16 -4.26 -1.24
N GLU A 20 8.47 -4.41 -1.12
CA GLU A 20 9.21 -5.55 -1.67
C GLU A 20 8.71 -6.87 -1.06
N MET A 21 8.58 -6.94 0.26
CA MET A 21 8.09 -8.14 0.96
C MET A 21 6.66 -8.49 0.57
N THR A 22 5.76 -7.51 0.44
CA THR A 22 4.39 -7.75 -0.06
C THR A 22 4.40 -8.34 -1.47
N ARG A 23 5.23 -7.83 -2.39
CA ARG A 23 5.33 -8.38 -3.75
C ARG A 23 5.87 -9.80 -3.78
N LEU A 24 6.87 -10.11 -2.98
CA LEU A 24 7.39 -11.47 -2.86
C LEU A 24 6.31 -12.41 -2.32
N ASN A 25 5.56 -11.99 -1.30
CA ASN A 25 4.45 -12.76 -0.77
C ASN A 25 3.39 -13.03 -1.87
N GLU A 26 2.98 -12.01 -2.63
CA GLU A 26 2.03 -12.15 -3.74
C GLU A 26 2.55 -13.09 -4.84
N LEU A 27 3.82 -12.96 -5.21
CA LEU A 27 4.46 -13.79 -6.25
C LEU A 27 4.45 -15.27 -5.89
N TYR A 28 4.65 -15.61 -4.62
CA TYR A 28 4.71 -17.00 -4.15
C TYR A 28 3.41 -17.48 -3.50
N GLY A 29 2.35 -16.66 -3.49
CA GLY A 29 1.07 -17.02 -2.87
C GLY A 29 1.15 -17.25 -1.36
N GLY A 30 2.03 -16.52 -0.66
CA GLY A 30 2.22 -16.64 0.79
C GLY A 30 1.09 -16.02 1.61
N VAL A 31 1.07 -16.34 2.92
CA VAL A 31 0.15 -15.72 3.89
C VAL A 31 0.85 -14.53 4.54
N ASN A 32 0.37 -13.31 4.27
CA ASN A 32 0.96 -12.09 4.80
C ASN A 32 0.43 -11.75 6.21
N LEU A 33 1.15 -12.16 7.24
CA LEU A 33 0.83 -11.83 8.65
C LEU A 33 1.37 -10.45 9.10
N SER A 34 2.09 -9.74 8.23
CA SER A 34 2.68 -8.43 8.54
C SER A 34 1.78 -7.25 8.14
N GLN A 35 0.64 -7.52 7.50
CA GLN A 35 -0.30 -6.52 7.04
C GLN A 35 -0.81 -5.67 8.22
N GLY A 36 -0.62 -4.36 8.15
CA GLY A 36 -1.05 -3.42 9.20
C GLY A 36 -2.55 -3.12 9.22
N PHE A 37 -3.40 -3.95 8.59
CA PHE A 37 -4.83 -3.74 8.50
C PHE A 37 -5.62 -5.06 8.59
N PRO A 38 -6.90 -5.00 9.00
CA PRO A 38 -7.76 -6.19 9.09
C PRO A 38 -8.02 -6.87 7.74
N ASP A 39 -8.03 -8.20 7.73
CA ASP A 39 -8.45 -9.05 6.61
C ASP A 39 -9.97 -9.29 6.57
N PHE A 40 -10.73 -8.62 7.42
CA PHE A 40 -12.18 -8.68 7.52
C PHE A 40 -12.83 -7.31 7.24
N PRO A 41 -14.10 -7.29 6.80
CA PRO A 41 -14.79 -6.04 6.50
C PRO A 41 -14.94 -5.13 7.73
N ALA A 42 -14.86 -3.82 7.51
CA ALA A 42 -15.22 -2.84 8.53
C ALA A 42 -16.68 -3.00 9.02
N PRO A 43 -16.99 -2.62 10.28
CA PRO A 43 -18.35 -2.64 10.81
C PRO A 43 -19.35 -1.83 9.96
N ALA A 44 -20.60 -2.27 9.91
CA ALA A 44 -21.64 -1.65 9.08
C ALA A 44 -21.84 -0.16 9.40
N ALA A 45 -21.84 0.23 10.68
CA ALA A 45 -21.99 1.61 11.11
C ALA A 45 -20.88 2.53 10.55
N VAL A 46 -19.63 2.05 10.49
CA VAL A 46 -18.50 2.80 9.93
C VAL A 46 -18.69 3.01 8.43
N LYS A 47 -19.17 1.98 7.72
CA LYS A 47 -19.45 2.06 6.29
C LYS A 47 -20.60 3.03 5.98
N GLN A 48 -21.68 2.99 6.78
CA GLN A 48 -22.82 3.90 6.63
C GLN A 48 -22.41 5.35 6.84
N ALA A 49 -21.69 5.64 7.93
CA ALA A 49 -21.20 6.99 8.21
C ALA A 49 -20.28 7.53 7.08
N ALA A 50 -19.45 6.67 6.48
CA ALA A 50 -18.59 7.07 5.37
C ALA A 50 -19.37 7.36 4.07
N CYS A 51 -20.53 6.74 3.84
CA CYS A 51 -21.39 7.02 2.69
C CYS A 51 -22.22 8.30 2.84
N GLU A 52 -22.47 8.72 4.09
CA GLU A 52 -23.29 9.89 4.41
C GLU A 52 -22.49 11.22 4.44
N ALA A 53 -21.16 11.17 4.47
CA ALA A 53 -20.25 12.32 4.50
C ALA A 53 -19.97 12.91 3.12
#